data_AF-A0A285P246-F1
#
_entry.id   AF-A0A285P246-F1
#
_cell.length_a   1.000
_cell.length_b   1.000
_cell.length_c   1.000
_cell.angle_alpha   90.00
_cell.angle_beta   90.00
_cell.angle_gamma   90.00
#
_symmetry.space_group_name_H-M   'P 1'
#
loop_
_entity.id
_entity.type
_entity.pdbx_description
1 polymer ?
#
loop_
_entity_poly.entity_id
_entity_poly.type
_entity_poly.pdbx_seq_one_letter_code
_entity_poly.pdbx_strand_id
1 'polypeptide(L)'
;MKILDENGNLFGRVNVVDALVVLVVLAVATAGATLVLGVSSEPTGGADGDSTPNTTIRYATLDLGNQPDEIVDGLETGDNMDVNGPSNLTITDVHATPVANIGNNKDTHLTIRARLTGTENSDGFVFGEKRLQLGQSLTLDTSDYSVKGSVTALASENGSIEIDRTPVVLETKLDAATSEAIEVGDEHRLKNETIATVRNVTAYPIAENTRRVFVGLELATIERGDAPSYAGQEVSLGTNVAFRTDAYDLAGTVVRRGSTVEYGDPTTTTATLQLESISPEFAESLEAGMAEAERNETLATIQSVGIQPAGVILKSNDGNIYLRDHPTKKDVTLTVELTTRQTDSTLRFHGRPIQEGNTITLDLPDRTFDAEITEFQ
;
A
#
# COMPACT_ATOMS: atom_id res chain seq x y z
N MET A 1 3.25 -60.48 -42.75
CA MET A 1 2.45 -60.68 -41.53
C MET A 1 1.89 -59.31 -41.14
N LYS A 2 0.57 -59.14 -41.05
CA LYS A 2 -0.03 -57.84 -40.68
C LYS A 2 0.13 -57.68 -39.16
N ILE A 3 0.83 -56.65 -38.73
CA ILE A 3 1.20 -56.40 -37.32
C ILE A 3 0.00 -55.87 -36.51
N LEU A 4 -1.01 -55.32 -37.21
CA LEU A 4 -2.21 -54.70 -36.64
C LEU A 4 -3.46 -55.29 -37.29
N ASP A 5 -4.47 -55.64 -36.47
CA ASP A 5 -5.78 -56.10 -36.92
C ASP A 5 -6.79 -54.95 -37.10
N GLU A 6 -7.95 -55.25 -37.69
CA GLU A 6 -9.00 -54.26 -38.02
C GLU A 6 -9.68 -53.67 -36.77
N ASN A 7 -9.40 -54.21 -35.59
CA ASN A 7 -9.91 -53.74 -34.30
C ASN A 7 -8.84 -52.96 -33.50
N GLY A 8 -7.66 -52.71 -34.08
CA GLY A 8 -6.60 -51.96 -33.43
C GLY A 8 -5.84 -52.74 -32.35
N ASN A 9 -5.78 -54.07 -32.42
CA ASN A 9 -4.93 -54.86 -31.54
C ASN A 9 -3.57 -55.18 -32.18
N LEU A 10 -2.51 -55.06 -31.39
CA LEU A 10 -1.14 -55.44 -31.75
C LEU A 10 -0.97 -56.94 -31.50
N PHE A 11 -0.63 -57.71 -32.55
CA PHE A 11 -0.47 -59.17 -32.51
C PHE A 11 -1.68 -59.96 -31.96
N GLY A 12 -2.89 -59.40 -32.02
CA GLY A 12 -4.15 -60.07 -31.62
C GLY A 12 -4.29 -60.38 -30.12
N ARG A 13 -3.44 -59.79 -29.26
CA ARG A 13 -3.48 -60.01 -27.80
C ARG A 13 -3.60 -58.74 -26.96
N VAL A 14 -3.14 -57.59 -27.47
CA VAL A 14 -3.10 -56.34 -26.69
C VAL A 14 -3.67 -55.21 -27.53
N ASN A 15 -4.52 -54.37 -26.95
CA ASN A 15 -5.05 -53.18 -27.61
C ASN A 15 -3.91 -52.20 -27.87
N VAL A 16 -3.78 -51.70 -29.10
CA VAL A 16 -2.67 -50.83 -29.51
C VAL A 16 -2.65 -49.52 -28.71
N VAL A 17 -3.82 -49.05 -28.25
CA VAL A 17 -3.93 -47.83 -27.45
C VAL A 17 -3.29 -48.05 -26.08
N ASP A 18 -3.55 -49.19 -25.44
CA ASP A 18 -3.00 -49.52 -24.13
C ASP A 18 -1.49 -49.81 -24.21
N ALA A 19 -1.05 -50.47 -25.29
CA ALA A 19 0.36 -50.66 -25.58
C ALA A 19 1.10 -49.31 -25.77
N LEU A 20 0.45 -48.31 -26.38
CA LEU A 20 1.01 -46.98 -26.57
C LEU A 20 1.06 -46.20 -25.26
N VAL A 21 0.05 -46.31 -24.39
CA VAL A 21 0.07 -45.72 -23.04
C VAL A 21 1.20 -46.30 -22.21
N VAL A 22 1.40 -47.62 -22.23
CA VAL A 22 2.54 -48.26 -21.56
C VAL A 22 3.87 -47.77 -22.12
N LEU A 23 3.98 -47.59 -23.44
CA LEU A 23 5.19 -47.07 -24.09
C LEU A 23 5.46 -45.61 -23.72
N VAL A 24 4.41 -44.78 -23.59
CA VAL A 24 4.52 -43.38 -23.13
C VAL A 24 4.92 -43.33 -21.66
N VAL A 25 4.36 -44.18 -20.81
CA VAL A 25 4.77 -44.28 -19.39
C VAL A 25 6.22 -44.74 -19.27
N LEU A 26 6.65 -45.72 -20.09
CA LEU A 26 8.03 -46.17 -20.16
C LEU A 26 8.96 -45.06 -20.68
N ALA A 27 8.53 -44.31 -21.70
CA ALA A 27 9.29 -43.19 -22.26
C ALA A 27 9.45 -42.05 -21.24
N VAL A 28 8.40 -41.72 -20.50
CA VAL A 28 8.43 -40.71 -19.42
C VAL A 28 9.27 -41.20 -18.24
N ALA A 29 9.24 -42.49 -17.91
CA ALA A 29 10.10 -43.08 -16.89
C ALA A 29 11.59 -43.07 -17.32
N THR A 30 11.89 -43.37 -18.58
CA THR A 30 13.26 -43.27 -19.11
C THR A 30 13.72 -41.83 -19.26
N ALA A 31 12.87 -40.92 -19.72
CA ALA A 31 13.19 -39.50 -19.87
C ALA A 31 13.37 -38.80 -18.51
N GLY A 32 12.55 -39.16 -17.51
CA GLY A 32 12.66 -38.71 -16.13
C GLY A 32 13.92 -39.22 -15.44
N ALA A 33 14.39 -40.42 -15.77
CA ALA A 33 15.68 -40.94 -15.30
C ALA A 33 16.87 -40.28 -16.02
N THR A 34 16.75 -39.94 -17.30
CA THR A 34 17.87 -39.33 -18.07
C THR A 34 18.03 -37.83 -17.85
N LEU A 35 16.97 -37.06 -17.55
CA LEU A 35 17.10 -35.62 -17.26
C LEU A 35 17.81 -35.37 -15.91
N VAL A 36 17.76 -36.35 -15.00
CA VAL A 36 18.49 -36.32 -13.71
C VAL A 36 19.92 -36.88 -13.85
N LEU A 37 20.28 -37.54 -14.96
CA LEU A 37 21.55 -38.28 -15.10
C LEU A 37 22.30 -38.06 -16.43
N GLY A 38 22.11 -36.95 -17.12
CA GLY A 38 22.70 -36.73 -18.44
C GLY A 38 23.83 -35.70 -18.50
N VAL A 39 25.05 -36.02 -18.06
CA VAL A 39 26.26 -36.09 -18.93
C VAL A 39 27.30 -37.02 -18.28
N SER A 40 27.65 -38.14 -18.92
CA SER A 40 28.98 -38.73 -18.76
C SER A 40 29.29 -39.59 -19.98
N SER A 41 30.17 -39.09 -20.83
CA SER A 41 30.89 -39.92 -21.78
C SER A 41 31.83 -40.85 -21.00
N GLU A 42 31.82 -42.14 -21.29
CA GLU A 42 32.83 -43.08 -20.79
C GLU A 42 34.25 -42.59 -21.10
N PRO A 43 35.19 -42.74 -20.15
CA PRO A 43 36.18 -43.79 -20.34
C PRO A 43 36.39 -44.66 -19.11
N THR A 44 36.71 -45.91 -19.43
CA THR A 44 37.20 -47.01 -18.61
C THR A 44 38.05 -46.68 -17.38
N GLY A 45 37.68 -47.27 -16.24
CA GLY A 45 38.61 -47.91 -15.30
C GLY A 45 38.77 -47.26 -13.92
N GLY A 46 38.42 -48.00 -12.87
CA GLY A 46 38.88 -47.77 -11.49
C GLY A 46 37.76 -47.69 -10.47
N ALA A 47 37.69 -48.67 -9.57
CA ALA A 47 36.78 -48.69 -8.42
C ALA A 47 37.15 -47.62 -7.38
N ASP A 48 36.15 -46.89 -6.89
CA ASP A 48 35.88 -46.57 -5.47
C ASP A 48 35.11 -45.24 -5.34
N GLY A 49 33.95 -45.30 -4.68
CA GLY A 49 33.21 -44.14 -4.17
C GLY A 49 32.13 -43.59 -5.09
N ASP A 50 30.93 -44.18 -5.03
CA ASP A 50 29.68 -43.53 -5.43
C ASP A 50 29.53 -42.23 -4.62
N SER A 51 30.01 -41.12 -5.21
CA SER A 51 29.94 -39.79 -4.63
C SER A 51 28.89 -39.02 -5.39
N THR A 52 27.61 -39.42 -5.25
CA THR A 52 26.54 -38.45 -5.48
C THR A 52 26.86 -37.24 -4.60
N PRO A 53 27.10 -36.04 -5.15
CA PRO A 53 27.36 -34.88 -4.33
C PRO A 53 26.20 -34.75 -3.35
N ASN A 54 26.51 -34.62 -2.06
CA ASN A 54 25.48 -34.47 -1.02
C ASN A 54 24.86 -33.07 -1.17
N THR A 55 23.93 -32.94 -2.12
CA THR A 55 23.27 -31.69 -2.45
C THR A 55 22.12 -31.47 -1.50
N THR A 56 22.12 -30.30 -0.87
CA THR A 56 21.07 -29.83 0.02
C THR A 56 20.28 -28.71 -0.67
N ILE A 57 18.96 -28.71 -0.50
CA ILE A 57 18.11 -27.62 -0.95
C ILE A 57 17.88 -26.65 0.22
N ARG A 58 17.97 -25.35 -0.06
CA ARG A 58 17.55 -24.27 0.83
C ARG A 58 16.73 -23.25 0.06
N TYR A 59 16.00 -22.41 0.78
CA TYR A 59 15.23 -21.31 0.23
C TYR A 59 15.75 -20.01 0.83
N ALA A 60 16.15 -19.06 -0.03
CA ALA A 60 16.57 -17.74 0.41
C ALA A 60 15.50 -16.71 0.08
N THR A 61 15.25 -15.79 1.01
CA THR A 61 14.53 -14.55 0.74
C THR A 61 15.56 -13.48 0.41
N LEU A 62 15.36 -12.79 -0.71
CA LEU A 62 16.24 -11.76 -1.24
C LEU A 62 15.49 -10.43 -1.34
N ASP A 63 16.00 -9.39 -0.69
CA ASP A 63 15.55 -8.01 -0.90
C ASP A 63 16.35 -7.42 -2.07
N LEU A 64 15.67 -7.17 -3.20
CA LEU A 64 16.23 -6.60 -4.42
C LEU A 64 16.17 -5.06 -4.42
N GLY A 65 15.59 -4.44 -3.40
CA GLY A 65 15.42 -3.00 -3.35
C GLY A 65 14.43 -2.47 -4.39
N ASN A 66 14.60 -1.20 -4.72
CA ASN A 66 13.74 -0.51 -5.69
C ASN A 66 14.18 -0.86 -7.11
N GLN A 67 13.26 -1.38 -7.90
CA GLN A 67 13.45 -1.79 -9.28
C GLN A 67 12.51 -1.01 -10.21
N PRO A 68 12.94 -0.71 -11.45
CA PRO A 68 12.06 -0.20 -12.49
C PRO A 68 10.94 -1.20 -12.83
N ASP A 69 9.80 -0.69 -13.28
CA ASP A 69 8.64 -1.51 -13.67
C ASP A 69 8.99 -2.56 -14.74
N GLU A 70 9.94 -2.27 -15.65
CA GLU A 70 10.35 -3.25 -16.67
C GLU A 70 10.99 -4.50 -16.07
N ILE A 71 11.76 -4.35 -14.98
CA ILE A 71 12.36 -5.49 -14.26
C ILE A 71 11.28 -6.22 -13.45
N VAL A 72 10.35 -5.47 -12.86
CA VAL A 72 9.25 -6.03 -12.08
C VAL A 72 8.39 -6.91 -12.97
N ASP A 73 7.99 -6.42 -14.14
CA ASP A 73 7.14 -7.15 -15.09
C ASP A 73 7.84 -8.38 -15.68
N GLY A 74 9.15 -8.30 -15.91
CA GLY A 74 9.93 -9.41 -16.46
C GLY A 74 10.20 -10.56 -15.49
N LEU A 75 10.03 -10.35 -14.18
CA LEU A 75 10.39 -11.33 -13.16
C LEU A 75 9.19 -12.21 -12.76
N GLU A 76 9.29 -13.51 -12.96
CA GLU A 76 8.21 -14.47 -12.72
C GLU A 76 8.62 -15.61 -11.76
N THR A 77 7.61 -16.24 -11.15
CA THR A 77 7.83 -17.47 -10.38
C THR A 77 8.17 -18.61 -11.33
N GLY A 78 9.22 -19.36 -11.04
CA GLY A 78 9.77 -20.41 -11.89
C GLY A 78 10.99 -19.99 -12.68
N ASP A 79 11.31 -18.69 -12.73
CA ASP A 79 12.49 -18.18 -13.41
C ASP A 79 13.77 -18.77 -12.83
N ASN A 80 14.67 -19.19 -13.72
CA ASN A 80 15.98 -19.69 -13.34
C ASN A 80 17.04 -18.63 -13.65
N MET A 81 17.71 -18.13 -12.61
CA MET A 81 18.68 -17.05 -12.72
C MET A 81 20.08 -17.53 -12.39
N ASP A 82 21.06 -17.04 -13.15
CA ASP A 82 22.47 -17.28 -12.84
C ASP A 82 22.90 -16.39 -11.67
N VAL A 83 23.72 -16.94 -10.77
CA VAL A 83 24.16 -16.26 -9.55
C VAL A 83 25.68 -16.28 -9.45
N ASN A 84 26.31 -15.14 -9.70
CA ASN A 84 27.76 -14.96 -9.58
C ASN A 84 28.61 -16.08 -10.27
N GLY A 85 28.16 -16.66 -11.39
CA GLY A 85 28.85 -17.76 -12.08
C GLY A 85 27.94 -18.95 -12.44
N PRO A 86 28.40 -20.22 -12.39
CA PRO A 86 27.65 -21.39 -12.89
C PRO A 86 26.54 -21.88 -11.94
N SER A 87 26.29 -21.14 -10.84
CA SER A 87 25.26 -21.51 -9.87
C SER A 87 23.95 -20.87 -10.28
N ASN A 88 22.85 -21.61 -10.15
CA ASN A 88 21.53 -21.09 -10.46
C ASN A 88 20.63 -21.06 -9.23
N LEU A 89 19.68 -20.14 -9.25
CA LEU A 89 18.54 -20.14 -8.35
C LEU A 89 17.26 -20.23 -9.17
N THR A 90 16.21 -20.79 -8.58
CA THR A 90 14.87 -20.77 -9.17
C THR A 90 13.97 -19.91 -8.30
N ILE A 91 13.35 -18.87 -8.86
CA ILE A 91 12.39 -18.03 -8.14
C ILE A 91 11.17 -18.87 -7.78
N THR A 92 10.77 -18.86 -6.51
CA THR A 92 9.62 -19.59 -5.99
C THR A 92 8.48 -18.68 -5.56
N ASP A 93 8.79 -17.42 -5.27
CA ASP A 93 7.79 -16.42 -4.89
C ASP A 93 8.31 -14.99 -5.14
N VAL A 94 7.40 -14.06 -5.39
CA VAL A 94 7.69 -12.67 -5.74
C VAL A 94 6.67 -11.78 -5.06
N HIS A 95 7.17 -10.87 -4.22
CA HIS A 95 6.37 -9.83 -3.60
C HIS A 95 6.87 -8.45 -4.02
N ALA A 96 5.97 -7.62 -4.52
CA ALA A 96 6.27 -6.33 -5.09
C ALA A 96 5.38 -5.27 -4.44
N THR A 97 5.97 -4.15 -4.00
CA THR A 97 5.23 -3.04 -3.40
C THR A 97 5.70 -1.70 -3.97
N PRO A 98 4.81 -0.84 -4.46
CA PRO A 98 5.18 0.41 -5.09
C PRO A 98 5.68 1.42 -4.06
N VAL A 99 6.76 2.10 -4.43
CA VAL A 99 7.35 3.14 -3.59
C VAL A 99 6.55 4.42 -3.74
N ALA A 100 6.39 5.16 -2.64
CA ALA A 100 5.77 6.48 -2.61
C ALA A 100 6.71 7.55 -3.20
N ASN A 101 7.07 7.40 -4.48
CA ASN A 101 7.80 8.42 -5.22
C ASN A 101 6.82 9.34 -5.96
N ILE A 102 7.02 10.65 -5.80
CA ILE A 102 6.35 11.70 -6.59
C ILE A 102 7.24 12.01 -7.80
N GLY A 103 6.81 11.65 -9.00
CA GLY A 103 7.54 11.86 -10.25
C GLY A 103 7.24 10.77 -11.29
N ASN A 104 7.93 10.80 -12.43
CA ASN A 104 7.70 9.83 -13.53
C ASN A 104 8.33 8.44 -13.29
N ASN A 105 9.18 8.29 -12.27
CA ASN A 105 9.79 7.01 -11.94
C ASN A 105 8.90 6.25 -10.96
N LYS A 106 8.09 5.35 -11.51
CA LYS A 106 7.33 4.36 -10.75
C LYS A 106 8.30 3.25 -10.34
N ASP A 107 9.03 3.48 -9.25
CA ASP A 107 9.87 2.44 -8.69
C ASP A 107 9.02 1.51 -7.82
N THR A 108 9.31 0.22 -7.89
CA THR A 108 8.67 -0.81 -7.09
C THR A 108 9.72 -1.53 -6.27
N HIS A 109 9.48 -1.65 -4.97
CA HIS A 109 10.32 -2.43 -4.09
C HIS A 109 10.03 -3.92 -4.25
N LEU A 110 11.06 -4.71 -4.52
CA LEU A 110 10.91 -6.12 -4.87
C LEU A 110 11.60 -7.01 -3.83
N THR A 111 10.86 -7.98 -3.30
CA THR A 111 11.37 -9.08 -2.49
C THR A 111 11.03 -10.39 -3.17
N ILE A 112 12.01 -11.28 -3.32
CA ILE A 112 11.80 -12.60 -3.92
C ILE A 112 12.16 -13.69 -2.94
N ARG A 113 11.57 -14.87 -3.11
CA ARG A 113 12.04 -16.10 -2.51
C ARG A 113 12.55 -17.02 -3.61
N ALA A 114 13.68 -17.67 -3.37
CA ALA A 114 14.32 -18.51 -4.37
C ALA A 114 14.80 -19.83 -3.78
N ARG A 115 14.61 -20.91 -4.56
CA ARG A 115 15.17 -22.24 -4.32
C ARG A 115 16.63 -22.26 -4.75
N LEU A 116 17.49 -22.71 -3.84
CA LEU A 116 18.94 -22.84 -4.03
C LEU A 116 19.33 -24.31 -3.84
N THR A 117 20.17 -24.81 -4.74
CA THR A 117 20.80 -26.13 -4.60
C THR A 117 22.27 -25.93 -4.28
N GLY A 118 22.72 -26.44 -3.14
CA GLY A 118 24.09 -26.26 -2.64
C GLY A 118 24.55 -27.47 -1.86
N THR A 119 25.60 -27.32 -1.05
CA THR A 119 26.07 -28.35 -0.13
C THR A 119 25.99 -27.84 1.31
N GLU A 120 25.71 -28.73 2.25
CA GLU A 120 25.73 -28.41 3.68
C GLU A 120 26.96 -29.02 4.33
N ASN A 121 27.74 -28.20 5.02
CA ASN A 121 28.92 -28.63 5.78
C ASN A 121 28.87 -28.12 7.22
N SER A 122 29.91 -28.41 8.02
CA SER A 122 29.99 -27.98 9.43
C SER A 122 29.93 -26.46 9.62
N ASP A 123 30.31 -25.71 8.60
CA ASP A 123 30.30 -24.25 8.64
C ASP A 123 28.96 -23.68 8.15
N GLY A 124 28.10 -24.46 7.48
CA GLY A 124 26.76 -24.05 7.08
C GLY A 124 26.45 -24.37 5.61
N PHE A 125 25.46 -23.67 5.07
CA PHE A 125 25.05 -23.86 3.67
C PHE A 125 26.00 -23.12 2.71
N VAL A 126 26.56 -23.88 1.77
CA VAL A 126 27.44 -23.38 0.70
C VAL A 126 26.67 -23.39 -0.60
N PHE A 127 26.57 -22.23 -1.24
CA PHE A 127 25.92 -22.05 -2.53
C PHE A 127 26.95 -21.55 -3.55
N GLY A 128 27.14 -22.31 -4.63
CA GLY A 128 28.30 -22.17 -5.51
C GLY A 128 29.60 -22.42 -4.75
N GLU A 129 30.51 -21.45 -4.77
CA GLU A 129 31.82 -21.55 -4.09
C GLU A 129 31.86 -20.84 -2.72
N LYS A 130 30.76 -20.21 -2.30
CA LYS A 130 30.73 -19.36 -1.11
C LYS A 130 29.70 -19.84 -0.11
N ARG A 131 30.03 -19.73 1.18
CA ARG A 131 29.06 -19.89 2.26
C ARG A 131 28.03 -18.77 2.17
N LEU A 132 26.75 -19.12 2.19
CA LEU A 132 25.65 -18.16 2.15
C LEU A 132 25.34 -17.65 3.57
N GLN A 133 25.26 -16.32 3.72
CA GLN A 133 24.97 -15.68 5.00
C GLN A 133 23.90 -14.59 4.85
N LEU A 134 23.18 -14.30 5.93
CA LEU A 134 22.28 -13.14 5.98
C LEU A 134 23.08 -11.85 5.75
N GLY A 135 22.47 -10.89 5.04
CA GLY A 135 23.08 -9.65 4.60
C GLY A 135 24.04 -9.78 3.40
N GLN A 136 24.37 -11.00 2.96
CA GLN A 136 25.19 -11.20 1.78
C GLN A 136 24.45 -10.74 0.52
N SER A 137 25.15 -10.02 -0.36
CA SER A 137 24.60 -9.64 -1.65
C SER A 137 24.89 -10.70 -2.72
N LEU A 138 23.87 -11.03 -3.50
CA LEU A 138 23.92 -11.87 -4.68
C LEU A 138 23.61 -11.02 -5.92
N THR A 139 24.38 -11.21 -6.99
CA THR A 139 24.05 -10.66 -8.31
C THR A 139 23.29 -11.75 -9.05
N LEU A 140 22.09 -11.43 -9.52
CA LEU A 140 21.22 -12.29 -10.30
C LEU A 140 21.26 -11.80 -11.74
N ASP A 141 21.71 -12.66 -12.64
CA ASP A 141 21.89 -12.33 -14.04
C ASP A 141 20.89 -13.12 -14.90
N THR A 142 20.28 -12.43 -15.87
CA THR A 142 19.52 -13.02 -16.97
C THR A 142 20.15 -12.63 -18.31
N SER A 143 19.57 -13.08 -19.42
CA SER A 143 19.93 -12.60 -20.75
C SER A 143 19.68 -11.10 -20.94
N ASP A 144 18.72 -10.53 -20.20
CA ASP A 144 18.15 -9.22 -20.47
C ASP A 144 18.49 -8.17 -19.40
N TYR A 145 18.71 -8.60 -18.15
CA TYR A 145 19.01 -7.70 -17.04
C TYR A 145 19.85 -8.36 -15.94
N SER A 146 20.43 -7.51 -15.09
CA SER A 146 21.20 -7.91 -13.91
C SER A 146 20.72 -7.12 -12.71
N VAL A 147 20.37 -7.81 -11.62
CA VAL A 147 19.88 -7.20 -10.38
C VAL A 147 20.69 -7.69 -9.18
N LYS A 148 20.79 -6.87 -8.15
CA LYS A 148 21.45 -7.24 -6.90
C LYS A 148 20.44 -7.40 -5.79
N GLY A 149 20.50 -8.52 -5.09
CA GLY A 149 19.66 -8.82 -3.93
C GLY A 149 20.49 -9.04 -2.69
N SER A 150 19.96 -8.71 -1.52
CA SER A 150 20.55 -9.03 -0.22
C SER A 150 19.76 -10.16 0.45
N VAL A 151 20.47 -11.16 0.99
CA VAL A 151 19.84 -12.30 1.67
C VAL A 151 19.27 -11.86 3.01
N THR A 152 17.96 -11.91 3.17
CA THR A 152 17.28 -11.50 4.41
C THR A 152 16.82 -12.68 5.26
N ALA A 153 16.58 -13.84 4.64
CA ALA A 153 16.24 -15.07 5.35
C ALA A 153 16.76 -16.32 4.64
N LEU A 154 16.96 -17.41 5.40
CA LEU A 154 17.29 -18.74 4.89
C LEU A 154 16.40 -19.78 5.57
N ALA A 155 15.67 -20.57 4.78
CA ALA A 155 14.76 -21.61 5.24
C ALA A 155 15.09 -22.97 4.61
N SER A 156 14.78 -24.06 5.33
CA SER A 156 14.97 -25.42 4.83
C SER A 156 13.76 -25.96 4.06
N GLU A 157 12.57 -25.38 4.29
CA GLU A 157 11.32 -25.83 3.69
C GLU A 157 10.88 -24.90 2.56
N ASN A 158 10.12 -25.44 1.60
CA ASN A 158 9.46 -24.64 0.59
C ASN A 158 8.25 -23.92 1.21
N GLY A 159 8.04 -22.66 0.84
CA GLY A 159 6.91 -21.86 1.29
C GLY A 159 6.87 -20.54 0.52
N SER A 160 5.91 -19.69 0.85
CA SER A 160 5.80 -18.32 0.33
C SER A 160 6.53 -17.31 1.22
N ILE A 161 6.72 -16.09 0.73
CA ILE A 161 7.04 -14.95 1.58
C ILE A 161 5.89 -14.80 2.58
N GLU A 162 6.21 -14.61 3.86
CA GLU A 162 5.21 -14.39 4.90
C GLU A 162 4.71 -12.95 4.82
N ILE A 163 3.42 -12.82 4.48
CA ILE A 163 2.74 -11.54 4.31
C ILE A 163 1.72 -11.37 5.42
N ASP A 164 1.90 -10.33 6.21
CA ASP A 164 0.96 -9.87 7.22
C ASP A 164 0.04 -8.78 6.68
N ARG A 165 -1.05 -8.55 7.42
CA ARG A 165 -1.96 -7.43 7.18
C ARG A 165 -1.76 -6.38 8.25
N THR A 166 -1.18 -5.24 7.86
CA THR A 166 -0.96 -4.10 8.75
C THR A 166 -2.01 -3.03 8.48
N PRO A 167 -2.99 -2.83 9.39
CA PRO A 167 -3.97 -1.77 9.27
C PRO A 167 -3.36 -0.40 9.58
N VAL A 168 -3.61 0.59 8.74
CA VAL A 168 -3.15 1.97 8.89
C VAL A 168 -4.25 2.98 8.53
N VAL A 169 -4.07 4.22 8.96
CA VAL A 169 -4.80 5.38 8.42
C VAL A 169 -3.80 6.33 7.79
N LEU A 170 -4.03 6.70 6.54
CA LEU A 170 -3.29 7.72 5.82
C LEU A 170 -4.04 9.06 5.88
N GLU A 171 -3.34 10.17 6.16
CA GLU A 171 -3.84 11.53 5.93
C GLU A 171 -3.29 12.03 4.59
N THR A 172 -4.16 12.57 3.74
CA THR A 172 -3.77 13.22 2.48
C THR A 172 -4.70 14.39 2.15
N LYS A 173 -4.34 15.18 1.13
CA LYS A 173 -5.17 16.23 0.57
C LYS A 173 -5.44 15.93 -0.90
N LEU A 174 -6.72 15.90 -1.28
CA LEU A 174 -7.18 15.55 -2.61
C LEU A 174 -8.18 16.60 -3.11
N ASP A 175 -8.37 16.70 -4.42
CA ASP A 175 -9.49 17.43 -5.01
C ASP A 175 -10.84 16.71 -4.79
N ALA A 176 -11.96 17.37 -5.11
CA ALA A 176 -13.31 16.79 -4.98
C ALA A 176 -13.43 15.43 -5.65
N ALA A 177 -13.10 15.42 -6.94
CA ALA A 177 -13.40 14.31 -7.83
C ALA A 177 -12.59 13.08 -7.43
N THR A 178 -11.30 13.28 -7.10
CA THR A 178 -10.45 12.19 -6.61
C THR A 178 -10.94 11.67 -5.26
N SER A 179 -11.36 12.55 -4.33
CA SER A 179 -11.89 12.14 -3.03
C SER A 179 -13.19 11.32 -3.14
N GLU A 180 -14.09 11.73 -4.03
CA GLU A 180 -15.36 11.03 -4.30
C GLU A 180 -15.17 9.68 -4.98
N ALA A 181 -14.12 9.54 -5.81
CA ALA A 181 -13.84 8.31 -6.54
C ALA A 181 -13.30 7.16 -5.65
N ILE A 182 -12.83 7.46 -4.43
CA ILE A 182 -12.34 6.43 -3.50
C ILE A 182 -13.54 5.70 -2.90
N GLU A 183 -13.58 4.38 -3.03
CA GLU A 183 -14.61 3.52 -2.45
C GLU A 183 -14.03 2.53 -1.43
N VAL A 184 -14.85 2.15 -0.44
CA VAL A 184 -14.47 1.09 0.50
C VAL A 184 -14.49 -0.24 -0.24
N GLY A 185 -13.40 -0.99 -0.15
CA GLY A 185 -13.19 -2.22 -0.90
C GLY A 185 -12.26 -2.05 -2.10
N ASP A 186 -11.89 -0.82 -2.46
CA ASP A 186 -10.91 -0.58 -3.53
C ASP A 186 -9.58 -1.27 -3.21
N GLU A 187 -9.00 -1.90 -4.23
CA GLU A 187 -7.78 -2.69 -4.11
C GLU A 187 -6.66 -2.08 -4.93
N HIS A 188 -5.50 -1.91 -4.29
CA HIS A 188 -4.25 -1.73 -4.99
C HIS A 188 -3.69 -3.10 -5.29
N ARG A 189 -3.61 -3.42 -6.59
CA ARG A 189 -3.11 -4.70 -7.07
C ARG A 189 -1.81 -4.48 -7.81
N LEU A 190 -0.86 -5.37 -7.58
CA LEU A 190 0.36 -5.46 -8.38
C LEU A 190 0.53 -6.89 -8.85
N LYS A 191 0.62 -7.07 -10.16
CA LYS A 191 0.45 -8.38 -10.82
C LYS A 191 -0.88 -9.02 -10.38
N ASN A 192 -0.84 -10.22 -9.81
CA ASN A 192 -2.01 -10.94 -9.32
C ASN A 192 -2.21 -10.82 -7.80
N GLU A 193 -1.46 -9.96 -7.11
CA GLU A 193 -1.50 -9.81 -5.66
C GLU A 193 -2.20 -8.51 -5.23
N THR A 194 -3.10 -8.60 -4.25
CA THR A 194 -3.70 -7.43 -3.58
C THR A 194 -2.79 -6.98 -2.44
N ILE A 195 -2.10 -5.87 -2.67
CA ILE A 195 -1.07 -5.34 -1.77
C ILE A 195 -1.60 -4.26 -0.81
N ALA A 196 -2.76 -3.68 -1.10
CA ALA A 196 -3.50 -2.86 -0.15
C ALA A 196 -4.99 -2.87 -0.46
N THR A 197 -5.83 -2.73 0.57
CA THR A 197 -7.28 -2.60 0.42
C THR A 197 -7.80 -1.42 1.22
N VAL A 198 -8.68 -0.62 0.64
CA VAL A 198 -9.41 0.43 1.34
C VAL A 198 -10.46 -0.19 2.26
N ARG A 199 -10.35 0.07 3.56
CA ARG A 199 -11.27 -0.42 4.60
C ARG A 199 -12.15 0.67 5.17
N ASN A 200 -11.71 1.92 5.12
CA ASN A 200 -12.46 3.08 5.60
C ASN A 200 -12.01 4.33 4.85
N VAL A 201 -12.89 5.28 4.67
CA VAL A 201 -12.57 6.57 4.07
C VAL A 201 -13.42 7.63 4.75
N THR A 202 -12.78 8.65 5.28
CA THR A 202 -13.44 9.88 5.72
C THR A 202 -12.85 11.05 4.95
N ALA A 203 -13.69 11.99 4.55
CA ALA A 203 -13.25 13.21 3.90
C ALA A 203 -13.85 14.42 4.63
N TYR A 204 -13.08 15.50 4.68
CA TYR A 204 -13.52 16.77 5.24
C TYR A 204 -13.16 17.88 4.27
N PRO A 205 -14.10 18.75 3.86
CA PRO A 205 -13.77 19.90 3.03
C PRO A 205 -12.93 20.89 3.84
N ILE A 206 -11.87 21.38 3.21
CA ILE A 206 -10.96 22.39 3.79
C ILE A 206 -10.76 23.59 2.86
N ALA A 207 -11.35 23.54 1.67
CA ALA A 207 -11.53 24.61 0.70
C ALA A 207 -12.50 24.13 -0.40
N GLU A 208 -13.02 25.04 -1.22
CA GLU A 208 -14.01 24.79 -2.30
C GLU A 208 -13.74 23.50 -3.12
N ASN A 209 -12.48 23.28 -3.52
CA ASN A 209 -12.09 22.08 -4.27
C ASN A 209 -10.98 21.28 -3.59
N THR A 210 -10.89 21.27 -2.27
CA THR A 210 -9.85 20.51 -1.56
C THR A 210 -10.40 19.86 -0.31
N ARG A 211 -10.20 18.55 -0.21
CA ARG A 211 -10.59 17.73 0.93
C ARG A 211 -9.34 17.30 1.65
N ARG A 212 -9.42 17.26 2.98
CA ARG A 212 -8.54 16.40 3.76
C ARG A 212 -9.18 15.03 3.84
N VAL A 213 -8.48 14.02 3.37
CA VAL A 213 -8.98 12.65 3.32
C VAL A 213 -8.17 11.78 4.25
N PHE A 214 -8.88 11.00 5.07
CA PHE A 214 -8.33 9.95 5.91
C PHE A 214 -8.71 8.61 5.30
N VAL A 215 -7.72 7.90 4.77
CA VAL A 215 -7.93 6.59 4.11
C VAL A 215 -7.41 5.49 5.03
N GLY A 216 -8.33 4.69 5.55
CA GLY A 216 -8.03 3.47 6.27
C GLY A 216 -7.64 2.36 5.31
N LEU A 217 -6.38 1.92 5.34
CA LEU A 217 -5.85 0.86 4.48
C LEU A 217 -5.46 -0.37 5.28
N GLU A 218 -5.64 -1.54 4.67
CA GLU A 218 -5.03 -2.79 5.11
C GLU A 218 -3.88 -3.13 4.16
N LEU A 219 -2.64 -2.93 4.61
CA LEU A 219 -1.44 -3.13 3.80
C LEU A 219 -0.95 -4.58 3.89
N ALA A 220 -0.55 -5.17 2.76
CA ALA A 220 0.25 -6.39 2.71
C ALA A 220 1.70 -6.04 3.08
N THR A 221 2.17 -6.49 4.24
CA THR A 221 3.50 -6.15 4.77
C THR A 221 4.34 -7.39 5.00
N ILE A 222 5.65 -7.26 4.88
CA ILE A 222 6.60 -8.31 5.31
C ILE A 222 7.18 -7.90 6.66
N GLU A 223 7.28 -8.84 7.60
CA GLU A 223 8.00 -8.61 8.85
C GLU A 223 9.52 -8.54 8.61
N ARG A 224 10.16 -7.43 8.98
CA ARG A 224 11.62 -7.25 8.92
C ARG A 224 12.13 -6.85 10.30
N GLY A 225 12.71 -7.80 11.02
CA GLY A 225 12.99 -7.61 12.45
C GLY A 225 11.69 -7.73 13.24
N ASP A 226 11.39 -6.75 14.09
CA ASP A 226 10.15 -6.71 14.90
C ASP A 226 9.11 -5.70 14.37
N ALA A 227 9.26 -5.25 13.11
CA ALA A 227 8.39 -4.23 12.55
C ALA A 227 7.90 -4.58 11.13
N PRO A 228 6.61 -4.31 10.82
CA PRO A 228 6.07 -4.53 9.49
C PRO A 228 6.68 -3.53 8.50
N SER A 229 7.04 -4.02 7.31
CA SER A 229 7.58 -3.22 6.23
C SER A 229 6.68 -3.25 5.00
N TYR A 230 6.54 -2.08 4.36
CA TYR A 230 5.85 -1.87 3.09
C TYR A 230 6.76 -1.04 2.18
N ALA A 231 6.87 -1.40 0.90
CA ALA A 231 7.76 -0.72 -0.05
C ALA A 231 9.22 -0.60 0.43
N GLY A 232 9.70 -1.60 1.20
CA GLY A 232 11.06 -1.63 1.75
C GLY A 232 11.30 -0.70 2.94
N GLN A 233 10.27 0.01 3.41
CA GLN A 233 10.34 0.92 4.54
C GLN A 233 9.51 0.37 5.70
N GLU A 234 9.90 0.71 6.93
CA GLU A 234 9.09 0.39 8.11
C GLU A 234 7.76 1.16 8.06
N VAL A 235 6.66 0.47 8.31
CA VAL A 235 5.35 1.10 8.45
C VAL A 235 5.27 1.73 9.84
N SER A 236 5.52 3.03 9.90
CA SER A 236 5.51 3.82 11.12
C SER A 236 4.80 5.16 10.89
N LEU A 237 4.52 5.88 11.98
CA LEU A 237 3.91 7.22 11.87
C LEU A 237 4.82 8.15 11.06
N GLY A 238 4.25 8.88 10.11
CA GLY A 238 5.00 9.74 9.18
C GLY A 238 5.50 9.06 7.91
N THR A 239 5.42 7.72 7.81
CA THR A 239 5.75 7.01 6.56
C THR A 239 4.77 7.40 5.46
N ASN A 240 5.27 7.70 4.26
CA ASN A 240 4.40 7.93 3.09
C ASN A 240 4.12 6.62 2.38
N VAL A 241 2.85 6.38 2.03
CA VAL A 241 2.39 5.18 1.35
C VAL A 241 1.65 5.59 0.08
N ALA A 242 1.94 4.90 -1.01
CA ALA A 242 1.22 5.04 -2.27
C ALA A 242 0.11 4.00 -2.39
N PHE A 243 -1.03 4.44 -2.90
CA PHE A 243 -2.17 3.60 -3.23
C PHE A 243 -2.64 3.94 -4.64
N ARG A 244 -2.75 2.94 -5.51
CA ARG A 244 -3.06 3.12 -6.93
C ARG A 244 -4.14 2.14 -7.35
N THR A 245 -5.07 2.62 -8.15
CA THR A 245 -6.10 1.83 -8.84
C THR A 245 -6.09 2.21 -10.32
N ASP A 246 -6.95 1.57 -11.11
CA ASP A 246 -7.16 1.98 -12.50
C ASP A 246 -7.86 3.36 -12.62
N ALA A 247 -8.51 3.82 -11.54
CA ALA A 247 -9.31 5.04 -11.53
C ALA A 247 -8.57 6.24 -10.94
N TYR A 248 -7.70 6.04 -9.95
CA TYR A 248 -6.99 7.11 -9.26
C TYR A 248 -5.69 6.65 -8.61
N ASP A 249 -4.81 7.62 -8.37
CA ASP A 249 -3.58 7.46 -7.60
C ASP A 249 -3.60 8.42 -6.41
N LEU A 250 -3.20 7.93 -5.24
CA LEU A 250 -2.96 8.78 -4.08
C LEU A 250 -1.67 8.41 -3.36
N ALA A 251 -1.10 9.40 -2.69
CA ALA A 251 -0.06 9.21 -1.70
C ALA A 251 -0.49 9.92 -0.42
N GLY A 252 -0.28 9.27 0.72
CA GLY A 252 -0.67 9.80 2.02
C GLY A 252 0.33 9.44 3.10
N THR A 253 0.31 10.21 4.17
CA THR A 253 1.19 10.02 5.33
C THR A 253 0.48 9.15 6.37
N VAL A 254 1.12 8.10 6.86
CA VAL A 254 0.60 7.26 7.95
C VAL A 254 0.46 8.11 9.21
N VAL A 255 -0.78 8.34 9.63
CA VAL A 255 -1.10 9.04 10.89
C VAL A 255 -1.55 8.10 11.99
N ARG A 256 -1.88 6.85 11.66
CA ARG A 256 -2.22 5.78 12.61
C ARG A 256 -1.76 4.41 12.08
N ARG A 257 -1.27 3.56 12.98
CA ARG A 257 -0.97 2.13 12.75
C ARG A 257 -1.76 1.27 13.72
N GLY A 258 -2.17 0.08 13.30
CA GLY A 258 -2.95 -0.86 14.11
C GLY A 258 -4.47 -0.65 14.02
N SER A 259 -4.95 0.23 13.15
CA SER A 259 -6.37 0.46 12.90
C SER A 259 -6.56 1.11 11.54
N THR A 260 -7.72 0.85 10.93
CA THR A 260 -8.17 1.50 9.69
C THR A 260 -9.16 2.64 9.94
N VAL A 261 -9.50 2.92 11.20
CA VAL A 261 -10.40 4.01 11.57
C VAL A 261 -9.59 5.17 12.12
N GLU A 262 -9.99 6.41 11.81
CA GLU A 262 -9.37 7.61 12.35
C GLU A 262 -9.27 7.63 13.88
N TYR A 263 -8.32 8.41 14.40
CA TYR A 263 -8.19 8.61 15.84
C TYR A 263 -9.41 9.33 16.44
N GLY A 264 -9.67 9.01 17.70
CA GLY A 264 -10.76 9.57 18.49
C GLY A 264 -12.12 8.94 18.17
N ASP A 265 -13.05 9.13 19.10
CA ASP A 265 -14.44 8.69 18.95
C ASP A 265 -15.30 9.84 18.43
N PRO A 266 -16.24 9.58 17.51
CA PRO A 266 -17.15 10.61 17.03
C PRO A 266 -18.03 11.12 18.18
N THR A 267 -18.20 12.44 18.25
CA THR A 267 -19.05 13.14 19.21
C THR A 267 -19.62 14.39 18.55
N THR A 268 -20.47 15.11 19.27
CA THR A 268 -21.06 16.36 18.83
C THR A 268 -20.61 17.47 19.78
N THR A 269 -20.25 18.63 19.23
CA THR A 269 -19.81 19.80 19.97
C THR A 269 -20.58 21.01 19.47
N THR A 270 -21.12 21.82 20.39
CA THR A 270 -21.74 23.08 20.00
C THR A 270 -20.70 24.19 20.10
N ALA A 271 -20.46 24.89 18.99
CA ALA A 271 -19.51 25.99 18.92
C ALA A 271 -20.21 27.31 18.55
N THR A 272 -19.74 28.40 19.14
CA THR A 272 -20.05 29.76 18.70
C THR A 272 -18.95 30.21 17.75
N LEU A 273 -19.32 30.52 16.51
CA LEU A 273 -18.40 31.00 15.48
C LEU A 273 -18.64 32.48 15.19
N GLN A 274 -17.59 33.24 14.96
CA GLN A 274 -17.65 34.65 14.62
C GLN A 274 -17.05 34.91 13.24
N LEU A 275 -17.76 35.71 12.45
CA LEU A 275 -17.29 36.30 11.21
C LEU A 275 -17.33 37.82 11.36
N GLU A 276 -16.20 38.47 11.11
CA GLU A 276 -16.10 39.92 11.27
C GLU A 276 -16.06 40.64 9.91
N SER A 277 -16.68 41.82 9.86
CA SER A 277 -16.57 42.75 8.73
C SER A 277 -16.95 42.15 7.36
N ILE A 278 -17.96 41.28 7.34
CA ILE A 278 -18.49 40.67 6.11
C ILE A 278 -19.52 41.56 5.43
N SER A 279 -19.78 41.32 4.14
CA SER A 279 -20.76 42.11 3.40
C SER A 279 -22.20 41.74 3.80
N PRO A 280 -23.16 42.69 3.71
CA PRO A 280 -24.56 42.41 3.99
C PRO A 280 -25.11 41.22 3.20
N GLU A 281 -24.80 41.12 1.91
CA GLU A 281 -25.30 40.03 1.08
C GLU A 281 -24.83 38.65 1.54
N PHE A 282 -23.61 38.55 2.08
CA PHE A 282 -23.09 37.30 2.64
C PHE A 282 -23.70 37.01 4.01
N ALA A 283 -23.83 38.03 4.87
CA ALA A 283 -24.42 37.88 6.20
C ALA A 283 -25.89 37.43 6.15
N GLU A 284 -26.70 38.09 5.29
CA GLU A 284 -28.13 37.82 5.15
C GLU A 284 -28.44 36.49 4.47
N SER A 285 -27.46 35.89 3.84
CA SER A 285 -27.63 34.61 3.16
C SER A 285 -27.23 33.40 4.00
N LEU A 286 -26.83 33.60 5.27
CA LEU A 286 -26.62 32.54 6.25
C LEU A 286 -27.92 32.30 7.02
N GLU A 287 -28.37 31.05 7.08
CA GLU A 287 -29.64 30.68 7.70
C GLU A 287 -29.49 29.48 8.65
N ALA A 288 -30.35 29.42 9.67
CA ALA A 288 -30.45 28.23 10.52
C ALA A 288 -30.96 27.03 9.72
N GLY A 289 -30.39 25.86 9.99
CA GLY A 289 -30.65 24.61 9.28
C GLY A 289 -29.73 24.37 8.08
N MET A 290 -28.91 25.34 7.68
CA MET A 290 -27.84 25.10 6.72
C MET A 290 -26.83 24.09 7.30
N ALA A 291 -26.44 23.12 6.49
CA ALA A 291 -25.56 22.05 6.92
C ALA A 291 -24.45 21.82 5.91
N GLU A 292 -23.26 21.56 6.44
CA GLU A 292 -22.15 20.98 5.69
C GLU A 292 -22.30 19.46 5.71
N ALA A 293 -22.17 18.84 4.54
CA ALA A 293 -22.22 17.40 4.41
C ALA A 293 -21.18 16.90 3.41
N GLU A 294 -20.57 15.77 3.72
CA GLU A 294 -19.56 15.10 2.89
C GLU A 294 -19.82 13.60 2.92
N ARG A 295 -19.85 12.94 1.76
CA ARG A 295 -20.04 11.48 1.61
C ARG A 295 -21.22 10.91 2.44
N ASN A 296 -22.34 11.64 2.44
CA ASN A 296 -23.59 11.37 3.18
C ASN A 296 -23.53 11.51 4.71
N GLU A 297 -22.50 12.16 5.24
CA GLU A 297 -22.37 12.49 6.65
C GLU A 297 -22.51 14.00 6.86
N THR A 298 -23.35 14.42 7.80
CA THR A 298 -23.44 15.83 8.23
C THR A 298 -22.27 16.14 9.15
N LEU A 299 -21.43 17.09 8.74
CA LEU A 299 -20.23 17.51 9.48
C LEU A 299 -20.51 18.72 10.37
N ALA A 300 -21.37 19.63 9.93
CA ALA A 300 -21.78 20.79 10.71
C ALA A 300 -23.21 21.21 10.39
N THR A 301 -23.94 21.76 11.36
CA THR A 301 -25.26 22.35 11.15
C THR A 301 -25.37 23.68 11.88
N ILE A 302 -25.76 24.74 11.16
CA ILE A 302 -26.05 26.05 11.75
C ILE A 302 -27.36 25.96 12.53
N GLN A 303 -27.30 26.12 13.85
CA GLN A 303 -28.47 26.14 14.72
C GLN A 303 -29.09 27.55 14.82
N SER A 304 -28.25 28.59 14.85
CA SER A 304 -28.73 29.98 14.94
C SER A 304 -27.77 30.96 14.28
N VAL A 305 -28.31 32.11 13.84
CA VAL A 305 -27.57 33.20 13.18
C VAL A 305 -27.93 34.53 13.84
N GLY A 306 -26.93 35.24 14.35
CA GLY A 306 -27.03 36.61 14.85
C GLY A 306 -26.26 37.57 13.96
N ILE A 307 -26.91 38.63 13.48
CA ILE A 307 -26.30 39.62 12.57
C ILE A 307 -26.34 41.00 13.23
N GLN A 308 -25.20 41.68 13.28
CA GLN A 308 -25.07 43.03 13.84
C GLN A 308 -24.24 43.92 12.91
N PRO A 309 -24.39 45.26 12.94
CA PRO A 309 -23.45 46.16 12.28
C PRO A 309 -22.02 45.94 12.80
N ALA A 310 -21.02 45.92 11.90
CA ALA A 310 -19.64 45.70 12.30
C ALA A 310 -19.07 46.89 13.08
N GLY A 311 -18.20 46.66 14.05
CA GLY A 311 -17.53 47.75 14.79
C GLY A 311 -16.36 48.38 14.01
N VAL A 312 -16.24 49.71 14.02
CA VAL A 312 -15.05 50.44 13.56
C VAL A 312 -14.48 51.34 14.65
N ILE A 313 -13.17 51.23 14.86
CA ILE A 313 -12.43 52.07 15.78
C ILE A 313 -11.93 53.31 15.02
N LEU A 314 -12.39 54.48 15.43
CA LEU A 314 -12.00 55.76 14.86
C LEU A 314 -11.16 56.54 15.87
N LYS A 315 -10.02 57.07 15.40
CA LYS A 315 -9.22 58.01 16.17
C LYS A 315 -9.45 59.42 15.66
N SER A 316 -9.89 60.32 16.53
CA SER A 316 -10.10 61.73 16.19
C SER A 316 -8.79 62.53 16.20
N ASN A 317 -8.82 63.73 15.61
CA ASN A 317 -7.65 64.62 15.49
C ASN A 317 -7.06 65.08 16.83
N ASP A 318 -7.86 65.04 17.90
CA ASP A 318 -7.45 65.32 19.29
C ASP A 318 -6.89 64.07 20.01
N GLY A 319 -6.82 62.92 19.33
CA GLY A 319 -6.25 61.68 19.83
C GLY A 319 -7.23 60.74 20.55
N ASN A 320 -8.50 61.13 20.71
CA ASN A 320 -9.52 60.28 21.34
C ASN A 320 -9.91 59.09 20.44
N ILE A 321 -10.29 57.96 21.06
CA ILE A 321 -10.70 56.72 20.38
C ILE A 321 -12.21 56.52 20.56
N TYR A 322 -12.92 56.26 19.47
CA TYR A 322 -14.36 55.98 19.45
C TYR A 322 -14.64 54.66 18.73
N LEU A 323 -15.55 53.86 19.29
CA LEU A 323 -16.17 52.73 18.59
C LEU A 323 -17.47 53.22 17.94
N ARG A 324 -17.64 52.94 16.64
CA ARG A 324 -18.83 53.27 15.86
C ARG A 324 -19.23 52.08 15.00
N ASP A 325 -20.47 52.08 14.52
CA ASP A 325 -20.92 51.08 13.57
C ASP A 325 -20.35 51.38 12.18
N HIS A 326 -19.91 50.34 11.48
CA HIS A 326 -19.53 50.38 10.08
C HIS A 326 -20.80 50.64 9.26
N PRO A 327 -20.78 51.56 8.28
CA PRO A 327 -21.97 51.94 7.52
C PRO A 327 -22.60 50.79 6.72
N THR A 328 -21.79 49.83 6.26
CA THR A 328 -22.25 48.68 5.45
C THR A 328 -21.93 47.30 6.02
N LYS A 329 -20.69 47.05 6.47
CA LYS A 329 -20.24 45.74 6.95
C LYS A 329 -21.00 45.23 8.19
N LYS A 330 -21.08 43.92 8.30
CA LYS A 330 -21.76 43.18 9.38
C LYS A 330 -20.78 42.27 10.11
N ASP A 331 -21.02 42.08 11.39
CA ASP A 331 -20.46 40.97 12.16
C ASP A 331 -21.55 39.92 12.34
N VAL A 332 -21.18 38.65 12.20
CA VAL A 332 -22.10 37.51 12.32
C VAL A 332 -21.61 36.57 13.39
N THR A 333 -22.52 36.17 14.27
CA THR A 333 -22.33 35.13 15.26
C THR A 333 -23.20 33.94 14.89
N LEU A 334 -22.57 32.78 14.73
CA LEU A 334 -23.26 31.51 14.43
C LEU A 334 -23.19 30.61 15.66
N THR A 335 -24.30 29.98 16.01
CA THR A 335 -24.26 28.77 16.85
C THR A 335 -24.29 27.58 15.92
N VAL A 336 -23.25 26.74 15.95
CA VAL A 336 -23.08 25.62 15.03
C VAL A 336 -22.88 24.34 15.83
N GLU A 337 -23.66 23.31 15.48
CA GLU A 337 -23.42 21.95 15.91
C GLU A 337 -22.37 21.32 15.01
N LEU A 338 -21.22 20.92 15.56
CA LEU A 338 -20.11 20.32 14.85
C LEU A 338 -20.03 18.82 15.18
N THR A 339 -19.89 17.99 14.15
CA THR A 339 -19.46 16.59 14.30
C THR A 339 -17.96 16.58 14.54
N THR A 340 -17.55 16.34 15.78
CA THR A 340 -16.14 16.34 16.19
C THR A 340 -15.68 14.94 16.54
N ARG A 341 -14.37 14.75 16.69
CA ARG A 341 -13.78 13.53 17.23
C ARG A 341 -13.02 13.83 18.50
N GLN A 342 -13.31 13.12 19.57
CA GLN A 342 -12.60 13.28 20.84
C GLN A 342 -11.45 12.29 20.92
N THR A 343 -10.22 12.80 21.04
CA THR A 343 -9.03 12.00 21.36
C THR A 343 -8.51 12.41 22.72
N ASP A 344 -8.58 11.50 23.70
CA ASP A 344 -8.26 11.77 25.10
C ASP A 344 -9.04 13.02 25.61
N SER A 345 -8.36 14.16 25.74
CA SER A 345 -8.93 15.44 26.16
C SER A 345 -8.95 16.51 25.06
N THR A 346 -8.73 16.14 23.80
CA THR A 346 -8.69 17.06 22.66
C THR A 346 -9.85 16.79 21.72
N LEU A 347 -10.68 17.80 21.49
CA LEU A 347 -11.68 17.77 20.43
C LEU A 347 -11.04 18.14 19.09
N ARG A 348 -11.43 17.44 18.04
CA ARG A 348 -10.94 17.69 16.68
C ARG A 348 -12.12 17.87 15.73
N PHE A 349 -12.04 18.89 14.89
CA PHE A 349 -12.93 19.11 13.76
C PHE A 349 -12.11 19.02 12.47
N HIS A 350 -12.61 18.29 11.48
CA HIS A 350 -11.91 18.03 10.22
C HIS A 350 -10.46 17.52 10.40
N GLY A 351 -10.26 16.69 11.43
CA GLY A 351 -8.95 16.14 11.80
C GLY A 351 -7.95 17.14 12.40
N ARG A 352 -8.30 18.41 12.65
CA ARG A 352 -7.48 19.37 13.43
C ARG A 352 -8.05 19.59 14.82
N PRO A 353 -7.20 19.79 15.85
CA PRO A 353 -7.69 20.19 17.17
C PRO A 353 -8.41 21.54 17.08
N ILE A 354 -9.44 21.72 17.90
CA ILE A 354 -10.19 22.97 18.04
C ILE A 354 -10.07 23.55 19.45
N GLN A 355 -9.94 24.87 19.53
CA GLN A 355 -9.87 25.69 20.73
C GLN A 355 -10.47 27.07 20.42
N GLU A 356 -10.76 27.85 21.46
CA GLU A 356 -11.15 29.26 21.30
C GLU A 356 -10.01 30.04 20.61
N GLY A 357 -10.38 30.91 19.67
CA GLY A 357 -9.47 31.63 18.79
C GLY A 357 -8.99 30.84 17.56
N ASN A 358 -9.34 29.56 17.42
CA ASN A 358 -9.05 28.84 16.17
C ASN A 358 -10.07 29.19 15.10
N THR A 359 -9.59 29.35 13.86
CA THR A 359 -10.43 29.46 12.67
C THR A 359 -10.73 28.08 12.09
N ILE A 360 -11.99 27.83 11.77
CA ILE A 360 -12.43 26.64 11.04
C ILE A 360 -13.08 27.03 9.73
N THR A 361 -12.98 26.14 8.74
CA THR A 361 -13.66 26.27 7.46
C THR A 361 -14.98 25.52 7.51
N LEU A 362 -16.07 26.16 7.08
CA LEU A 362 -17.35 25.53 6.83
C LEU A 362 -17.64 25.55 5.32
N ASP A 363 -18.04 24.39 4.78
CA ASP A 363 -18.40 24.22 3.38
C ASP A 363 -19.90 23.91 3.22
N LEU A 364 -20.69 24.95 3.11
CA LEU A 364 -22.14 24.86 2.91
C LEU A 364 -22.45 24.73 1.41
N PRO A 365 -23.65 24.26 1.01
CA PRO A 365 -23.96 23.91 -0.39
C PRO A 365 -23.62 24.96 -1.45
N ASP A 366 -23.69 26.24 -1.11
CA ASP A 366 -23.43 27.35 -2.06
C ASP A 366 -22.25 28.24 -1.64
N ARG A 367 -21.47 27.87 -0.61
CA ARG A 367 -20.36 28.71 -0.11
C ARG A 367 -19.41 27.96 0.82
N THR A 368 -18.14 28.34 0.71
CA THR A 368 -17.11 27.99 1.69
C THR A 368 -16.64 29.26 2.40
N PHE A 369 -16.50 29.24 3.72
CA PHE A 369 -15.95 30.36 4.47
C PHE A 369 -15.23 29.92 5.75
N ASP A 370 -14.35 30.79 6.21
CA ASP A 370 -13.62 30.65 7.46
C ASP A 370 -14.30 31.46 8.58
N ALA A 371 -14.41 30.89 9.77
CA ALA A 371 -14.97 31.54 10.95
C ALA A 371 -14.15 31.21 12.20
N GLU A 372 -14.01 32.17 13.11
CA GLU A 372 -13.27 32.01 14.36
C GLU A 372 -14.18 31.39 15.44
N ILE A 373 -13.70 30.37 16.14
CA ILE A 373 -14.37 29.81 17.31
C ILE A 373 -14.17 30.76 18.49
N THR A 374 -15.24 31.30 19.05
CA THR A 374 -15.18 32.18 20.23
C THR A 374 -15.57 31.47 21.52
N GLU A 375 -16.32 30.38 21.41
CA GLU A 375 -16.73 29.51 22.53
C GLU A 375 -17.07 28.12 21.97
N PHE A 376 -16.86 27.05 22.75
CA PHE A 376 -17.41 25.73 22.45
C PHE A 376 -17.65 24.91 23.72
N GLN A 377 -18.66 24.03 23.69
CA GLN A 377 -19.08 23.19 24.82
C GLN A 377 -19.26 21.72 24.42
#